data_AF-A0A2G9YR09-F1
#
_entry.id   AF-A0A2G9YR09-F1
#
_cell.length_a   1.000
_cell.length_b   1.000
_cell.length_c   1.000
_cell.angle_alpha   90.00
_cell.angle_beta   90.00
_cell.angle_gamma   90.00
#
_symmetry.space_group_name_H-M   'P 1'
#
loop_
_entity.id
_entity.type
_entity.pdbx_description
1 polymer ?
#
loop_
_entity_poly.entity_id
_entity_poly.type
_entity_poly.pdbx_seq_one_letter_code
_entity_poly.pdbx_strand_id
1 'polypeptide(L)'
;MKFFKYLFIFYILLAIFGFSSGRAKADGGVFYPPDYYVSETGQKALIYYQNQTENLVISTSFQGNSQDFAWVIPTPSKPEIFKSSASIFTTLEKITKTSDDALPQVETMPALGISKSESPVQVIEEKTIDIYDTAILKATDDKALAQWLQDHGYTFPQNKSYMLQDYINNNWYFVIAKIQNALTQNSGIKEQLSTGTITPLRLQFQSSKIIYPMKLTRLALDYAKENNPDKTTSEVSLKRYFPEMQINLYVLADSKTIQNQLETNWANWINSEDITSLNNSITEDNWIKGNKLFLTKMSSSINIQDVDNDFLITKATNNSVYPVPVYTTFNFWLWNFLSFLLTVVIVIFSPLGLLFIIAIIFQMLAPKKRWLYIFGNIYQVIACLIVLIFSAVLLIGITQNSKSFSAMFLESGIIGLTIGLLILLAAGIFLTVKMIKKYKKV
;
A
#
# COMPACT_ATOMS: atom_id res chain seq x y z
N MET A 1 48.55 -22.74 1.09
CA MET A 1 47.75 -23.74 1.84
C MET A 1 46.86 -23.14 2.93
N LYS A 2 47.38 -22.59 4.06
CA LYS A 2 46.53 -22.19 5.22
C LYS A 2 45.29 -21.35 4.84
N PHE A 3 45.44 -20.32 3.99
CA PHE A 3 44.34 -19.47 3.51
C PHE A 3 43.15 -20.26 2.92
N PHE A 4 43.40 -21.18 1.99
CA PHE A 4 42.36 -22.04 1.40
C PHE A 4 41.65 -22.92 2.43
N LYS A 5 42.33 -23.34 3.50
CA LYS A 5 41.71 -24.14 4.57
C LYS A 5 40.67 -23.33 5.36
N TYR A 6 40.95 -22.06 5.62
CA TYR A 6 39.98 -21.14 6.23
C TYR A 6 38.85 -20.76 5.26
N LEU A 7 39.15 -20.55 3.97
CA LEU A 7 38.13 -20.28 2.95
C LEU A 7 37.11 -21.43 2.83
N PHE A 8 37.60 -22.68 2.89
CA PHE A 8 36.76 -23.89 2.84
C PHE A 8 35.92 -24.06 4.11
N ILE A 9 36.50 -23.83 5.30
CA ILE A 9 35.76 -23.84 6.58
C ILE A 9 34.70 -22.74 6.60
N PHE A 10 34.99 -21.54 6.08
CA PHE A 10 34.03 -20.46 5.94
C PHE A 10 32.87 -20.84 5.02
N TYR A 11 33.14 -21.48 3.87
CA TYR A 11 32.10 -21.97 2.97
C TYR A 11 31.22 -23.06 3.60
N ILE A 12 31.80 -23.96 4.39
CA ILE A 12 31.05 -24.98 5.14
C ILE A 12 30.17 -24.34 6.22
N LEU A 13 30.68 -23.36 6.96
CA LEU A 13 29.87 -22.60 7.93
C LEU A 13 28.73 -21.81 7.24
N LEU A 14 29.00 -21.23 6.07
CA LEU A 14 27.98 -20.56 5.25
C LEU A 14 26.90 -21.53 4.73
N ALA A 15 27.28 -22.78 4.43
CA ALA A 15 26.35 -23.84 4.01
C ALA A 15 25.56 -24.47 5.18
N ILE A 16 26.06 -24.39 6.41
CA ILE A 16 25.38 -24.87 7.63
C ILE A 16 24.42 -23.81 8.20
N PHE A 17 24.75 -22.52 8.08
CA PHE A 17 23.86 -21.42 8.48
C PHE A 17 22.96 -20.90 7.34
N GLY A 18 23.23 -21.27 6.08
CA GLY A 18 22.39 -20.96 4.94
C GLY A 18 21.15 -21.86 4.87
N PHE A 19 19.98 -21.25 4.76
CA PHE A 19 18.70 -21.90 4.46
C PHE A 19 18.04 -22.81 5.52
N SER A 20 18.24 -22.52 6.81
CA SER A 20 17.16 -22.70 7.80
C SER A 20 16.14 -21.55 7.72
N SER A 21 15.67 -21.23 6.51
CA SER A 21 14.67 -20.18 6.26
C SER A 21 13.28 -20.67 6.69
N GLY A 22 13.07 -20.82 8.00
CA GLY A 22 11.86 -21.37 8.60
C GLY A 22 10.61 -20.73 8.01
N ARG A 23 9.79 -21.52 7.32
CA ARG A 23 8.59 -21.03 6.65
C ARG A 23 7.57 -20.71 7.74
N ALA A 24 7.35 -19.41 7.96
CA ALA A 24 6.32 -18.91 8.86
C ALA A 24 5.02 -18.69 8.06
N LYS A 25 3.87 -18.84 8.74
CA LYS A 25 2.62 -19.37 8.19
C LYS A 25 1.35 -18.59 8.64
N ALA A 26 0.16 -19.20 8.50
CA ALA A 26 -1.26 -18.74 8.67
C ALA A 26 -1.86 -18.32 7.32
N ASP A 27 -3.16 -18.10 7.03
CA ASP A 27 -4.35 -17.66 7.79
C ASP A 27 -5.45 -18.71 7.67
N GLY A 28 -6.65 -18.39 8.13
CA GLY A 28 -7.77 -19.29 8.23
C GLY A 28 -8.42 -19.62 6.91
N GLY A 29 -8.92 -20.84 6.89
CA GLY A 29 -10.02 -21.21 6.02
C GLY A 29 -11.33 -20.77 6.66
N VAL A 30 -12.35 -20.67 5.81
CA VAL A 30 -13.73 -20.45 6.20
C VAL A 30 -14.43 -21.81 6.18
N PHE A 31 -14.96 -22.24 7.33
CA PHE A 31 -15.58 -23.56 7.49
C PHE A 31 -17.05 -23.41 7.92
N TYR A 32 -17.96 -24.04 7.18
CA TYR A 32 -19.41 -23.88 7.28
C TYR A 32 -20.12 -25.25 7.49
N PRO A 33 -21.38 -25.32 7.95
CA PRO A 33 -22.08 -26.59 8.21
C PRO A 33 -22.54 -27.31 6.91
N PRO A 34 -22.82 -28.63 6.94
CA PRO A 34 -22.88 -29.47 5.72
C PRO A 34 -23.91 -29.08 4.65
N ASP A 35 -25.04 -28.49 5.04
CA ASP A 35 -26.16 -28.14 4.14
C ASP A 35 -26.12 -26.68 3.63
N TYR A 36 -25.06 -25.93 3.96
CA TYR A 36 -24.87 -24.53 3.57
C TYR A 36 -23.70 -24.38 2.59
N TYR A 37 -23.51 -23.18 2.05
CA TYR A 37 -22.28 -22.80 1.35
C TYR A 37 -21.84 -21.39 1.72
N VAL A 38 -20.53 -21.22 1.83
CA VAL A 38 -19.83 -19.92 1.89
C VAL A 38 -18.58 -20.04 1.03
N SER A 39 -18.43 -19.15 0.05
CA SER A 39 -17.13 -18.84 -0.54
C SER A 39 -16.62 -17.54 0.06
N GLU A 40 -15.33 -17.49 0.36
CA GLU A 40 -14.61 -16.23 0.46
C GLU A 40 -14.45 -15.66 -0.97
N THR A 41 -14.59 -14.33 -1.13
CA THR A 41 -14.57 -13.67 -2.46
C THR A 41 -13.56 -12.53 -2.56
N GLY A 42 -13.03 -12.06 -1.43
CA GLY A 42 -11.97 -11.06 -1.41
C GLY A 42 -11.51 -10.76 0.01
N GLN A 43 -10.25 -10.35 0.15
CA GLN A 43 -9.61 -10.05 1.43
C GLN A 43 -9.02 -8.63 1.44
N LYS A 44 -9.14 -7.96 2.58
CA LYS A 44 -8.51 -6.68 2.90
C LYS A 44 -7.77 -6.80 4.22
N ALA A 45 -6.47 -6.52 4.21
CA ALA A 45 -5.65 -6.68 5.40
C ALA A 45 -4.67 -5.53 5.59
N LEU A 46 -4.42 -5.17 6.86
CA LEU A 46 -3.32 -4.32 7.26
C LEU A 46 -2.41 -5.12 8.20
N ILE A 47 -1.14 -5.25 7.82
CA ILE A 47 -0.08 -5.66 8.74
C ILE A 47 0.67 -4.41 9.20
N TYR A 48 0.79 -4.23 10.50
CA TYR A 48 1.76 -3.31 11.11
C TYR A 48 2.80 -4.14 11.88
N TYR A 49 4.05 -4.08 11.43
CA TYR A 49 5.14 -4.89 11.97
C TYR A 49 6.26 -4.02 12.53
N GLN A 50 6.52 -4.17 13.83
CA GLN A 50 7.56 -3.44 14.54
C GLN A 50 8.08 -4.28 15.72
N ASN A 51 9.39 -4.27 15.97
CA ASN A 51 10.01 -4.94 17.12
C ASN A 51 9.65 -6.44 17.28
N GLN A 52 9.54 -7.19 16.18
CA GLN A 52 9.07 -8.59 16.15
C GLN A 52 7.63 -8.80 16.65
N THR A 53 6.86 -7.73 16.80
CA THR A 53 5.41 -7.77 17.03
C THR A 53 4.69 -7.49 15.72
N GLU A 54 3.78 -8.37 15.33
CA GLU A 54 2.87 -8.17 14.22
C GLU A 54 1.48 -7.81 14.74
N ASN A 55 0.88 -6.77 14.15
CA ASN A 55 -0.53 -6.44 14.29
C ASN A 55 -1.19 -6.67 12.93
N LEU A 56 -1.94 -7.76 12.83
CA LEU A 56 -2.64 -8.18 11.64
C LEU A 56 -4.13 -7.81 11.81
N VAL A 57 -4.59 -6.82 11.06
CA VAL A 57 -6.01 -6.45 10.94
C VAL A 57 -6.55 -7.09 9.67
N ILE A 58 -7.61 -7.88 9.75
CA ILE A 58 -8.19 -8.57 8.58
C ILE A 58 -9.69 -8.30 8.47
N SER A 59 -10.16 -8.13 7.23
CA SER A 59 -11.54 -7.93 6.81
C SER A 59 -11.79 -8.73 5.53
N THR A 60 -12.84 -9.54 5.52
CA THR A 60 -13.13 -10.50 4.44
C THR A 60 -14.53 -10.28 3.85
N SER A 61 -14.63 -10.38 2.53
CA SER A 61 -15.87 -10.48 1.76
C SER A 61 -16.27 -11.94 1.55
N PHE A 62 -17.55 -12.24 1.76
CA PHE A 62 -18.12 -13.59 1.63
C PHE A 62 -19.26 -13.60 0.60
N GLN A 63 -19.55 -14.77 0.03
CA GLN A 63 -20.77 -15.03 -0.73
C GLN A 63 -21.31 -16.41 -0.38
N GLY A 64 -22.57 -16.47 0.07
CA GLY A 64 -23.14 -17.72 0.59
C GLY A 64 -24.58 -17.61 1.05
N ASN A 65 -25.16 -18.73 1.45
CA ASN A 65 -26.47 -18.78 2.13
C ASN A 65 -26.35 -19.05 3.64
N SER A 66 -25.12 -19.19 4.17
CA SER A 66 -24.92 -19.67 5.53
C SER A 66 -25.33 -18.67 6.61
N GLN A 67 -25.83 -19.22 7.70
CA GLN A 67 -26.12 -18.54 8.97
C GLN A 67 -25.00 -18.76 10.00
N ASP A 68 -24.08 -19.67 9.71
CA ASP A 68 -22.98 -20.12 10.57
C ASP A 68 -21.69 -20.28 9.75
N PHE A 69 -20.56 -19.74 10.23
CA PHE A 69 -19.24 -20.23 9.84
C PHE A 69 -18.21 -19.88 10.92
N ALA A 70 -17.09 -20.62 10.91
CA ALA A 70 -15.87 -20.26 11.61
C ALA A 70 -14.78 -19.84 10.62
N TRP A 71 -14.06 -18.77 10.97
CA TRP A 71 -12.78 -18.40 10.39
C TRP A 71 -11.67 -18.89 11.33
N VAL A 72 -10.71 -19.66 10.81
CA VAL A 72 -9.78 -20.49 11.63
C VAL A 72 -8.32 -20.03 11.45
N ILE A 73 -8.01 -18.81 11.89
CA ILE A 73 -6.76 -18.08 11.61
C ILE A 73 -5.59 -18.62 12.46
N PRO A 74 -4.55 -19.29 11.90
CA PRO A 74 -3.38 -19.69 12.68
C PRO A 74 -2.54 -18.46 13.09
N THR A 75 -1.69 -18.59 14.10
CA THR A 75 -0.74 -17.54 14.54
C THR A 75 0.57 -18.14 15.09
N PRO A 76 1.74 -17.50 14.87
CA PRO A 76 3.05 -18.05 15.25
C PRO A 76 3.31 -18.07 16.76
N SER A 77 2.66 -17.19 17.51
CA SER A 77 2.59 -17.21 18.98
C SER A 77 1.14 -17.13 19.42
N LYS A 78 0.86 -17.25 20.73
CA LYS A 78 -0.45 -16.83 21.25
C LYS A 78 -0.69 -15.37 20.82
N PRO A 79 -1.85 -15.04 20.23
CA PRO A 79 -2.24 -13.67 19.95
C PRO A 79 -3.05 -13.06 21.11
N GLU A 80 -3.18 -11.73 21.06
CA GLU A 80 -4.24 -10.97 21.72
C GLU A 80 -5.25 -10.51 20.65
N ILE A 81 -6.55 -10.54 20.96
CA ILE A 81 -7.63 -10.25 19.99
C ILE A 81 -8.41 -9.00 20.39
N PHE A 82 -8.49 -8.04 19.47
CA PHE A 82 -9.13 -6.74 19.66
C PHE A 82 -10.16 -6.46 18.56
N LYS A 83 -11.15 -5.60 18.87
CA LYS A 83 -12.03 -5.03 17.85
C LYS A 83 -11.24 -4.04 17.00
N SER A 84 -11.43 -4.07 15.68
CA SER A 84 -10.95 -3.05 14.76
C SER A 84 -12.12 -2.42 14.00
N SER A 85 -11.82 -1.42 13.17
CA SER A 85 -12.81 -0.63 12.43
C SER A 85 -12.54 -0.67 10.93
N ALA A 86 -13.60 -0.78 10.13
CA ALA A 86 -13.50 -0.68 8.67
C ALA A 86 -12.96 0.67 8.19
N SER A 87 -13.11 1.74 9.00
CA SER A 87 -12.59 3.08 8.68
C SER A 87 -11.07 3.14 8.52
N ILE A 88 -10.30 2.20 9.11
CA ILE A 88 -8.85 2.14 8.89
C ILE A 88 -8.51 1.86 7.42
N PHE A 89 -9.31 1.03 6.74
CA PHE A 89 -9.15 0.77 5.31
C PHE A 89 -9.56 1.97 4.48
N THR A 90 -10.61 2.70 4.86
CA THR A 90 -10.98 3.98 4.22
C THR A 90 -9.85 5.01 4.32
N THR A 91 -9.14 5.08 5.45
CA THR A 91 -7.96 5.93 5.63
C THR A 91 -6.77 5.46 4.79
N LEU A 92 -6.49 4.15 4.76
CA LEU A 92 -5.43 3.56 3.93
C LEU A 92 -5.67 3.79 2.44
N GLU A 93 -6.90 3.61 1.95
CA GLU A 93 -7.28 3.97 0.57
C GLU A 93 -7.06 5.46 0.32
N LYS A 94 -7.47 6.36 1.25
CA LYS A 94 -7.25 7.80 1.11
C LYS A 94 -5.75 8.18 1.00
N ILE A 95 -4.88 7.52 1.77
CA ILE A 95 -3.41 7.72 1.73
C ILE A 95 -2.82 7.15 0.43
N THR A 96 -3.31 6.01 -0.04
CA THR A 96 -2.74 5.27 -1.17
C THR A 96 -3.38 5.58 -2.52
N LYS A 97 -4.33 6.51 -2.59
CA LYS A 97 -5.00 6.93 -3.83
C LYS A 97 -4.02 7.54 -4.84
N THR A 98 -3.74 6.76 -5.87
CA THR A 98 -3.39 7.26 -7.21
C THR A 98 -4.59 7.98 -7.83
N SER A 99 -4.35 8.93 -8.73
CA SER A 99 -5.32 9.98 -9.09
C SER A 99 -6.55 9.53 -9.90
N ASP A 100 -6.68 8.26 -10.26
CA ASP A 100 -7.72 7.75 -11.17
C ASP A 100 -8.85 6.94 -10.49
N ASP A 101 -8.73 6.58 -9.20
CA ASP A 101 -9.69 5.68 -8.53
C ASP A 101 -10.76 6.41 -7.68
N ALA A 102 -12.03 6.27 -8.07
CA ALA A 102 -13.21 6.66 -7.29
C ALA A 102 -13.67 5.51 -6.38
N LEU A 103 -14.16 5.83 -5.17
CA LEU A 103 -14.64 4.84 -4.18
C LEU A 103 -15.97 5.28 -3.53
N PRO A 104 -16.93 4.36 -3.31
CA PRO A 104 -18.12 4.59 -2.49
C PRO A 104 -17.81 4.53 -0.97
N GLN A 105 -18.80 4.87 -0.12
CA GLN A 105 -18.66 4.95 1.35
C GLN A 105 -19.76 4.16 2.09
N VAL A 106 -19.46 3.71 3.32
CA VAL A 106 -20.37 3.01 4.28
C VAL A 106 -19.96 3.39 5.73
N GLU A 107 -20.91 3.39 6.68
CA GLU A 107 -20.75 3.83 8.09
C GLU A 107 -21.16 2.73 9.12
N THR A 108 -20.74 2.83 10.41
CA THR A 108 -20.97 1.78 11.45
C THR A 108 -21.00 2.30 12.91
N MET A 109 -21.74 1.64 13.83
CA MET A 109 -21.81 1.89 15.31
C MET A 109 -22.06 0.56 16.14
N PRO A 110 -22.00 0.53 17.51
CA PRO A 110 -21.52 -0.65 18.30
C PRO A 110 -22.53 -1.52 19.12
N ALA A 111 -22.05 -2.59 19.82
CA ALA A 111 -22.79 -3.66 20.55
C ALA A 111 -22.13 -4.16 21.90
N LEU A 112 -22.73 -5.17 22.60
CA LEU A 112 -22.29 -5.70 23.94
C LEU A 112 -22.68 -7.21 24.26
N GLY A 113 -21.70 -8.14 24.41
CA GLY A 113 -21.67 -9.25 25.44
C GLY A 113 -22.31 -10.66 25.22
N ILE A 114 -22.20 -11.75 26.06
CA ILE A 114 -21.22 -12.31 27.08
C ILE A 114 -21.52 -13.84 27.40
N SER A 115 -20.54 -14.78 27.31
CA SER A 115 -20.31 -16.12 28.02
C SER A 115 -21.37 -17.26 28.13
N LYS A 116 -21.07 -18.57 28.43
CA LYS A 116 -19.89 -19.51 28.31
C LYS A 116 -20.26 -20.96 28.79
N SER A 117 -19.69 -22.06 28.23
CA SER A 117 -19.39 -23.36 28.93
C SER A 117 -18.43 -24.28 28.11
N GLU A 118 -17.78 -25.30 28.72
CA GLU A 118 -16.50 -25.91 28.23
C GLU A 118 -16.50 -27.43 27.88
N SER A 119 -15.61 -27.86 26.96
CA SER A 119 -15.10 -29.26 26.81
C SER A 119 -13.82 -29.38 25.93
N PRO A 120 -13.22 -30.56 25.64
CA PRO A 120 -11.87 -30.93 26.13
C PRO A 120 -10.64 -30.58 25.27
N VAL A 121 -10.68 -29.55 24.40
CA VAL A 121 -9.42 -28.98 23.84
C VAL A 121 -8.84 -27.95 24.81
N GLN A 122 -7.52 -27.72 24.77
CA GLN A 122 -6.93 -26.61 25.50
C GLN A 122 -7.30 -25.26 24.84
N VAL A 123 -8.49 -24.78 25.17
CA VAL A 123 -8.88 -23.37 25.02
C VAL A 123 -7.94 -22.53 25.90
N ILE A 124 -7.16 -21.66 25.26
CA ILE A 124 -6.21 -20.75 25.90
C ILE A 124 -6.91 -19.45 26.33
N GLU A 125 -7.94 -19.04 25.59
CA GLU A 125 -8.77 -17.86 25.83
C GLU A 125 -10.09 -17.97 25.05
N GLU A 126 -11.17 -17.42 25.60
CA GLU A 126 -12.49 -17.33 24.99
C GLU A 126 -13.06 -15.93 25.26
N LYS A 127 -13.56 -15.25 24.22
CA LYS A 127 -14.05 -13.87 24.31
C LYS A 127 -15.00 -13.55 23.16
N THR A 128 -16.18 -13.02 23.48
CA THR A 128 -17.06 -12.38 22.48
C THR A 128 -16.50 -11.00 22.11
N ILE A 129 -16.34 -10.73 20.81
CA ILE A 129 -15.89 -9.46 20.25
C ILE A 129 -16.88 -9.05 19.16
N ASP A 130 -17.71 -8.06 19.47
CA ASP A 130 -18.73 -7.54 18.56
C ASP A 130 -19.72 -8.63 18.08
N ILE A 131 -19.70 -9.01 16.80
CA ILE A 131 -20.54 -10.07 16.22
C ILE A 131 -19.92 -11.48 16.31
N TYR A 132 -18.68 -11.59 16.82
CA TYR A 132 -17.92 -12.83 16.84
C TYR A 132 -17.81 -13.42 18.25
N ASP A 133 -18.05 -14.72 18.39
CA ASP A 133 -17.51 -15.49 19.51
C ASP A 133 -16.13 -16.01 19.11
N THR A 134 -15.09 -15.59 19.84
CA THR A 134 -13.69 -15.92 19.52
C THR A 134 -13.06 -16.85 20.54
N ALA A 135 -12.26 -17.79 20.07
CA ALA A 135 -11.51 -18.73 20.89
C ALA A 135 -10.06 -18.86 20.40
N ILE A 136 -9.10 -18.91 21.32
CA ILE A 136 -7.69 -19.21 21.02
C ILE A 136 -7.42 -20.66 21.41
N LEU A 137 -7.13 -21.50 20.43
CA LEU A 137 -6.81 -22.90 20.63
C LEU A 137 -5.32 -23.17 20.49
N LYS A 138 -4.86 -24.23 21.15
CA LYS A 138 -3.58 -24.87 20.85
C LYS A 138 -3.78 -26.38 20.66
N ALA A 139 -3.24 -26.91 19.57
CA ALA A 139 -3.36 -28.33 19.22
C ALA A 139 -1.99 -29.00 19.11
N THR A 140 -1.92 -30.27 19.51
CA THR A 140 -0.75 -31.15 19.38
C THR A 140 -0.99 -32.33 18.42
N ASP A 141 -2.22 -32.50 17.94
CA ASP A 141 -2.67 -33.54 17.01
C ASP A 141 -3.67 -32.93 16.01
N ASP A 142 -3.55 -33.30 14.74
CA ASP A 142 -4.30 -32.69 13.64
C ASP A 142 -5.76 -33.17 13.56
N LYS A 143 -6.00 -34.42 13.95
CA LYS A 143 -7.34 -35.03 14.01
C LYS A 143 -8.10 -34.55 15.24
N ALA A 144 -7.43 -34.29 16.35
CA ALA A 144 -8.04 -33.71 17.54
C ALA A 144 -8.56 -32.29 17.27
N LEU A 145 -7.81 -31.46 16.53
CA LEU A 145 -8.29 -30.14 16.10
C LEU A 145 -9.42 -30.25 15.08
N ALA A 146 -9.32 -31.16 14.10
CA ALA A 146 -10.40 -31.44 13.16
C ALA A 146 -11.68 -31.92 13.86
N GLN A 147 -11.57 -32.77 14.90
CA GLN A 147 -12.69 -33.28 15.67
C GLN A 147 -13.34 -32.17 16.50
N TRP A 148 -12.55 -31.35 17.22
CA TRP A 148 -13.10 -30.21 17.96
C TRP A 148 -13.86 -29.25 17.04
N LEU A 149 -13.37 -29.00 15.84
CA LEU A 149 -14.08 -28.17 14.85
C LEU A 149 -15.44 -28.78 14.49
N GLN A 150 -15.51 -30.09 14.26
CA GLN A 150 -16.77 -30.80 14.00
C GLN A 150 -17.72 -30.77 15.21
N ASP A 151 -17.20 -31.02 16.42
CA ASP A 151 -17.96 -31.03 17.67
C ASP A 151 -18.59 -29.66 17.98
N HIS A 152 -17.99 -28.56 17.48
CA HIS A 152 -18.49 -27.18 17.62
C HIS A 152 -19.30 -26.70 16.39
N GLY A 153 -19.64 -27.61 15.47
CA GLY A 153 -20.57 -27.39 14.36
C GLY A 153 -19.94 -26.94 13.03
N TYR A 154 -18.61 -26.97 12.89
CA TYR A 154 -17.91 -26.59 11.66
C TYR A 154 -17.50 -27.83 10.85
N THR A 155 -17.88 -27.90 9.58
CA THR A 155 -17.49 -29.05 8.76
C THR A 155 -16.03 -28.94 8.35
N PHE A 156 -15.17 -29.71 9.01
CA PHE A 156 -13.75 -29.83 8.68
C PHE A 156 -13.43 -31.20 8.07
N PRO A 157 -12.73 -31.28 6.92
CA PRO A 157 -12.31 -32.55 6.32
C PRO A 157 -11.25 -33.29 7.15
N GLN A 158 -11.68 -34.29 7.93
CA GLN A 158 -10.77 -35.10 8.74
C GLN A 158 -9.71 -35.86 7.89
N ASN A 159 -10.01 -36.16 6.62
CA ASN A 159 -9.08 -36.71 5.63
C ASN A 159 -8.03 -35.70 5.11
N LYS A 160 -8.21 -34.40 5.37
CA LYS A 160 -7.27 -33.31 5.02
C LYS A 160 -6.62 -32.67 6.24
N SER A 161 -6.81 -33.24 7.44
CA SER A 161 -6.20 -32.82 8.71
C SER A 161 -4.68 -32.62 8.60
N TYR A 162 -3.99 -33.38 7.77
CA TYR A 162 -2.56 -33.22 7.48
C TYR A 162 -2.15 -31.80 7.05
N MET A 163 -3.06 -30.97 6.52
CA MET A 163 -2.76 -29.57 6.22
C MET A 163 -2.57 -28.71 7.49
N LEU A 164 -3.20 -29.10 8.61
CA LEU A 164 -3.02 -28.52 9.95
C LEU A 164 -1.71 -28.96 10.62
N GLN A 165 -1.22 -30.18 10.33
CA GLN A 165 0.00 -30.75 10.92
C GLN A 165 1.22 -29.82 10.79
N ASP A 166 1.27 -29.08 9.70
CA ASP A 166 2.29 -28.08 9.38
C ASP A 166 2.39 -26.95 10.43
N TYR A 167 1.26 -26.51 10.98
CA TYR A 167 1.16 -25.49 12.03
C TYR A 167 1.49 -26.09 13.40
N ILE A 168 0.93 -27.27 13.67
CA ILE A 168 1.13 -28.04 14.91
C ILE A 168 2.60 -28.38 15.11
N ASN A 169 3.30 -28.85 14.06
CA ASN A 169 4.74 -29.13 14.07
C ASN A 169 5.60 -27.91 14.38
N ASN A 170 5.13 -26.70 14.05
CA ASN A 170 5.82 -25.45 14.36
C ASN A 170 5.32 -24.81 15.69
N ASN A 171 4.47 -25.51 16.47
CA ASN A 171 3.92 -25.06 17.76
C ASN A 171 3.02 -23.81 17.68
N TRP A 172 2.24 -23.70 16.60
CA TRP A 172 1.33 -22.57 16.33
C TRP A 172 0.05 -22.61 17.18
N TYR A 173 -0.62 -21.46 17.24
CA TYR A 173 -1.94 -21.27 17.85
C TYR A 173 -2.99 -21.10 16.74
N PHE A 174 -4.26 -21.32 17.05
CA PHE A 174 -5.37 -21.13 16.11
C PHE A 174 -6.43 -20.22 16.73
N VAL A 175 -6.73 -19.10 16.09
CA VAL A 175 -7.85 -18.23 16.44
C VAL A 175 -9.08 -18.72 15.68
N ILE A 176 -10.12 -19.08 16.41
CA ILE A 176 -11.45 -19.30 15.87
C ILE A 176 -12.22 -18.00 16.03
N ALA A 177 -12.86 -17.53 14.98
CA ALA A 177 -13.89 -16.50 15.06
C ALA A 177 -15.18 -17.05 14.44
N LYS A 178 -16.18 -17.34 15.28
CA LYS A 178 -17.52 -17.76 14.85
C LYS A 178 -18.45 -16.56 14.82
N ILE A 179 -19.23 -16.39 13.75
CA ILE A 179 -20.29 -15.37 13.72
C ILE A 179 -21.54 -15.88 14.44
N GLN A 180 -22.12 -15.05 15.30
CA GLN A 180 -23.28 -15.42 16.13
C GLN A 180 -24.54 -15.69 15.31
N ASN A 181 -25.03 -16.93 15.34
CA ASN A 181 -26.22 -17.43 14.62
C ASN A 181 -27.47 -16.55 14.81
N ALA A 182 -27.66 -16.00 16.01
CA ALA A 182 -28.80 -15.15 16.33
C ALA A 182 -28.79 -13.81 15.56
N LEU A 183 -27.61 -13.32 15.18
CA LEU A 183 -27.42 -12.09 14.43
C LEU A 183 -27.56 -12.31 12.92
N THR A 184 -27.23 -13.51 12.41
CA THR A 184 -27.22 -13.78 10.96
C THR A 184 -28.62 -13.88 10.34
N GLN A 185 -29.71 -13.77 11.11
CA GLN A 185 -31.05 -13.54 10.57
C GLN A 185 -31.39 -12.06 10.26
N ASN A 186 -30.62 -11.10 10.80
CA ASN A 186 -30.78 -9.69 10.48
C ASN A 186 -30.37 -9.41 9.03
N SER A 187 -31.25 -8.78 8.25
CA SER A 187 -31.01 -8.48 6.83
C SER A 187 -29.79 -7.58 6.61
N GLY A 188 -29.54 -6.60 7.48
CA GLY A 188 -28.36 -5.74 7.39
C GLY A 188 -27.06 -6.51 7.60
N ILE A 189 -27.06 -7.52 8.48
CA ILE A 189 -25.86 -8.35 8.75
C ILE A 189 -25.62 -9.33 7.57
N LYS A 190 -26.67 -9.87 6.95
CA LYS A 190 -26.56 -10.64 5.69
C LYS A 190 -25.93 -9.79 4.56
N GLU A 191 -26.31 -8.52 4.45
CA GLU A 191 -25.74 -7.56 3.48
C GLU A 191 -24.29 -7.20 3.81
N GLN A 192 -23.96 -6.96 5.09
CA GLN A 192 -22.59 -6.69 5.53
C GLN A 192 -21.63 -7.87 5.27
N LEU A 193 -22.09 -9.11 5.48
CA LEU A 193 -21.36 -10.33 5.12
C LEU A 193 -21.12 -10.44 3.61
N SER A 194 -22.19 -10.22 2.83
CA SER A 194 -22.16 -10.29 1.37
C SER A 194 -21.27 -9.23 0.70
N THR A 195 -21.00 -8.13 1.41
CA THR A 195 -20.15 -7.01 0.93
C THR A 195 -18.75 -7.00 1.55
N GLY A 196 -18.51 -7.77 2.62
CA GLY A 196 -17.29 -7.69 3.43
C GLY A 196 -17.13 -6.38 4.19
N THR A 197 -18.25 -5.81 4.65
CA THR A 197 -18.27 -4.60 5.49
C THR A 197 -18.46 -4.92 6.99
N ILE A 198 -18.36 -6.19 7.36
CA ILE A 198 -18.34 -6.64 8.77
C ILE A 198 -17.14 -6.08 9.54
N THR A 199 -17.31 -5.97 10.86
CA THR A 199 -16.27 -5.55 11.82
C THR A 199 -14.96 -6.32 11.61
N PRO A 200 -13.85 -5.64 11.27
CA PRO A 200 -12.54 -6.29 11.17
C PRO A 200 -12.01 -6.70 12.56
N LEU A 201 -11.26 -7.80 12.62
CA LEU A 201 -10.54 -8.21 13.83
C LEU A 201 -9.07 -7.78 13.75
N ARG A 202 -8.48 -7.40 14.88
CA ARG A 202 -7.03 -7.19 15.03
C ARG A 202 -6.44 -8.30 15.89
N LEU A 203 -5.50 -9.04 15.32
CA LEU A 203 -4.65 -10.02 16.00
C LEU A 203 -3.28 -9.39 16.27
N GLN A 204 -2.84 -9.40 17.53
CA GLN A 204 -1.51 -8.92 17.93
C GLN A 204 -0.68 -10.10 18.45
N PHE A 205 0.44 -10.43 17.81
CA PHE A 205 1.28 -11.58 18.16
C PHE A 205 2.77 -11.33 17.94
N GLN A 206 3.63 -12.19 18.50
CA GLN A 206 5.06 -12.17 18.26
C GLN A 206 5.40 -13.02 17.03
N SER A 207 6.21 -12.48 16.12
CA SER A 207 6.70 -13.16 14.94
C SER A 207 8.10 -12.68 14.56
N SER A 208 8.97 -13.59 14.13
CA SER A 208 10.30 -13.27 13.59
C SER A 208 10.27 -12.86 12.11
N LYS A 209 9.09 -12.88 11.48
CA LYS A 209 8.86 -12.58 10.05
C LYS A 209 7.54 -11.84 9.87
N ILE A 210 7.44 -11.07 8.80
CA ILE A 210 6.17 -10.50 8.36
C ILE A 210 5.43 -11.57 7.56
N ILE A 211 4.16 -11.82 7.87
CA ILE A 211 3.42 -12.93 7.24
C ILE A 211 2.01 -12.45 6.92
N TYR A 212 1.72 -12.22 5.63
CA TYR A 212 0.33 -12.17 5.22
C TYR A 212 -0.15 -13.60 5.01
N PRO A 213 -1.28 -14.00 5.56
CA PRO A 213 -1.44 -15.41 5.79
C PRO A 213 -2.51 -15.98 4.79
N MET A 214 -2.38 -17.22 4.28
CA MET A 214 -3.16 -17.71 3.11
C MET A 214 -3.48 -19.24 2.92
N LYS A 215 -2.78 -20.21 3.52
CA LYS A 215 -2.88 -21.64 3.07
C LYS A 215 -4.19 -22.35 3.46
N LEU A 216 -4.80 -22.06 4.62
CA LEU A 216 -6.08 -22.72 4.96
C LEU A 216 -7.25 -22.18 4.12
N THR A 217 -7.12 -21.00 3.51
CA THR A 217 -8.03 -20.50 2.46
C THR A 217 -8.12 -21.48 1.29
N ARG A 218 -6.99 -22.06 0.85
CA ARG A 218 -6.99 -23.13 -0.15
C ARG A 218 -7.65 -24.41 0.35
N LEU A 219 -7.41 -24.80 1.61
CA LEU A 219 -8.08 -25.97 2.21
C LEU A 219 -9.61 -25.81 2.24
N ALA A 220 -10.11 -24.61 2.55
CA ALA A 220 -11.54 -24.32 2.52
C ALA A 220 -12.12 -24.44 1.10
N LEU A 221 -11.42 -23.89 0.08
CA LEU A 221 -11.83 -24.02 -1.31
C LEU A 221 -11.83 -25.48 -1.81
N ASP A 222 -10.77 -26.23 -1.52
CA ASP A 222 -10.66 -27.67 -1.83
C ASP A 222 -11.82 -28.45 -1.18
N TYR A 223 -12.12 -28.16 0.09
CA TYR A 223 -13.21 -28.82 0.80
C TYR A 223 -14.58 -28.52 0.18
N ALA A 224 -14.86 -27.24 -0.07
CA ALA A 224 -16.11 -26.80 -0.68
C ALA A 224 -16.32 -27.42 -2.07
N LYS A 225 -15.24 -27.62 -2.84
CA LYS A 225 -15.24 -28.24 -4.17
C LYS A 225 -15.51 -29.75 -4.13
N GLU A 226 -14.94 -30.48 -3.16
CA GLU A 226 -15.15 -31.93 -3.00
C GLU A 226 -16.57 -32.30 -2.54
N ASN A 227 -17.20 -31.41 -1.75
CA ASN A 227 -18.44 -31.70 -1.02
C ASN A 227 -19.69 -30.98 -1.57
N ASN A 228 -19.60 -30.39 -2.77
CA ASN A 228 -20.74 -29.77 -3.44
C ASN A 228 -21.92 -30.76 -3.58
N PRO A 229 -23.14 -30.44 -3.11
CA PRO A 229 -24.34 -31.24 -3.40
C PRO A 229 -24.75 -31.19 -4.88
N ASP A 230 -24.49 -30.06 -5.56
CA ASP A 230 -24.77 -29.85 -6.98
C ASP A 230 -23.67 -30.49 -7.87
N LYS A 231 -23.55 -31.82 -7.83
CA LYS A 231 -22.62 -32.59 -8.69
C LYS A 231 -23.08 -32.69 -10.16
N THR A 232 -24.14 -31.97 -10.54
CA THR A 232 -24.62 -31.91 -11.92
C THR A 232 -23.73 -31.00 -12.76
N THR A 233 -23.37 -31.45 -13.97
CA THR A 233 -22.47 -30.77 -14.90
C THR A 233 -23.16 -29.63 -15.65
N SER A 234 -23.77 -28.70 -14.91
CA SER A 234 -24.37 -27.47 -15.42
C SER A 234 -23.37 -26.32 -15.30
N GLU A 235 -23.32 -25.40 -16.27
CA GLU A 235 -22.48 -24.19 -16.18
C GLU A 235 -22.81 -23.33 -14.95
N VAL A 236 -24.05 -23.42 -14.47
CA VAL A 236 -24.52 -22.80 -13.22
C VAL A 236 -23.78 -23.33 -11.99
N SER A 237 -23.44 -24.62 -11.95
CA SER A 237 -22.69 -25.25 -10.86
C SER A 237 -21.24 -24.76 -10.81
N LEU A 238 -20.64 -24.51 -11.98
CA LEU A 238 -19.28 -23.96 -12.09
C LEU A 238 -19.20 -22.50 -11.61
N LYS A 239 -20.27 -21.71 -11.79
CA LYS A 239 -20.37 -20.32 -11.30
C LYS A 239 -20.44 -20.16 -9.77
N ARG A 240 -20.47 -21.25 -8.98
CA ARG A 240 -20.32 -21.17 -7.51
C ARG A 240 -18.87 -21.21 -7.02
N TYR A 241 -17.91 -21.54 -7.88
CA TYR A 241 -16.51 -21.71 -7.51
C TYR A 241 -15.64 -20.74 -8.29
N PHE A 242 -15.46 -19.54 -7.75
CA PHE A 242 -14.42 -18.62 -8.20
C PHE A 242 -13.13 -18.96 -7.45
N PRO A 243 -12.13 -19.60 -8.10
CA PRO A 243 -10.82 -19.78 -7.48
C PRO A 243 -10.04 -18.46 -7.46
N GLU A 244 -10.46 -17.49 -8.26
CA GLU A 244 -9.93 -16.12 -8.27
C GLU A 244 -10.44 -15.35 -7.05
N MET A 245 -9.51 -14.91 -6.21
CA MET A 245 -9.78 -14.06 -5.04
C MET A 245 -9.00 -12.76 -5.14
N GLN A 246 -9.67 -11.62 -4.94
CA GLN A 246 -9.02 -10.32 -4.88
C GLN A 246 -8.41 -10.09 -3.49
N ILE A 247 -7.08 -10.07 -3.40
CA ILE A 247 -6.35 -9.64 -2.19
C ILE A 247 -6.03 -8.16 -2.29
N ASN A 248 -6.17 -7.44 -1.17
CA ASN A 248 -5.65 -6.08 -0.95
C ASN A 248 -4.92 -6.02 0.38
N LEU A 249 -3.59 -6.07 0.32
CA LEU A 249 -2.69 -6.12 1.47
C LEU A 249 -1.96 -4.79 1.65
N TYR A 250 -2.14 -4.20 2.83
CA TYR A 250 -1.39 -3.05 3.32
C TYR A 250 -0.33 -3.51 4.33
N VAL A 251 0.90 -3.01 4.21
CA VAL A 251 1.99 -3.31 5.14
C VAL A 251 2.69 -2.05 5.61
N LEU A 252 2.63 -1.77 6.92
CA LEU A 252 3.37 -0.74 7.62
C LEU A 252 4.59 -1.35 8.32
N ALA A 253 5.79 -0.98 7.87
CA ALA A 253 7.05 -1.50 8.38
C ALA A 253 8.15 -0.43 8.44
N ASP A 254 9.37 -0.81 8.82
CA ASP A 254 10.55 0.07 8.82
C ASP A 254 11.10 0.40 7.41
N SER A 255 10.52 -0.21 6.38
CA SER A 255 11.03 -0.23 5.00
C SER A 255 9.98 -0.82 4.04
N LYS A 256 10.22 -0.66 2.73
CA LYS A 256 9.39 -1.27 1.69
C LYS A 256 9.39 -2.79 1.79
N THR A 257 8.21 -3.39 1.62
CA THR A 257 8.03 -4.84 1.57
C THR A 257 7.61 -5.31 0.19
N ILE A 258 7.75 -6.62 -0.06
CA ILE A 258 7.32 -7.30 -1.29
C ILE A 258 6.79 -8.71 -0.99
N GLN A 259 5.94 -9.19 -1.89
CA GLN A 259 5.41 -10.56 -1.97
C GLN A 259 5.37 -10.94 -3.47
N ASN A 260 5.70 -12.18 -3.83
CA ASN A 260 6.01 -12.54 -5.23
C ASN A 260 4.80 -12.83 -6.14
N GLN A 261 3.59 -12.92 -5.57
CA GLN A 261 2.31 -13.18 -6.23
C GLN A 261 1.34 -11.97 -6.16
N LEU A 262 1.75 -10.86 -5.51
CA LEU A 262 0.99 -9.62 -5.41
C LEU A 262 1.76 -8.46 -6.06
N GLU A 263 1.06 -7.62 -6.83
CA GLU A 263 1.67 -6.44 -7.45
C GLU A 263 1.73 -5.27 -6.47
N THR A 264 2.81 -4.48 -6.47
CA THR A 264 2.92 -3.28 -5.62
C THR A 264 2.24 -2.08 -6.27
N ASN A 265 1.03 -1.74 -5.84
CA ASN A 265 0.25 -0.63 -6.41
C ASN A 265 0.53 0.72 -5.71
N TRP A 266 1.12 0.72 -4.50
CA TRP A 266 1.59 1.93 -3.82
C TRP A 266 2.74 1.60 -2.86
N ALA A 267 3.74 2.47 -2.75
CA ALA A 267 4.88 2.29 -1.85
C ALA A 267 5.51 3.64 -1.47
N ASN A 268 5.43 4.09 -0.21
CA ASN A 268 6.12 5.30 0.23
C ASN A 268 6.30 5.36 1.76
N TRP A 269 7.16 6.26 2.22
CA TRP A 269 7.13 6.73 3.61
C TRP A 269 5.85 7.53 3.83
N ILE A 270 5.12 7.23 4.91
CA ILE A 270 3.98 8.03 5.36
C ILE A 270 4.43 9.07 6.39
N ASN A 271 3.74 10.21 6.43
CA ASN A 271 4.05 11.34 7.28
C ASN A 271 3.31 11.26 8.65
N SER A 272 3.55 12.21 9.56
CA SER A 272 2.94 12.24 10.88
C SER A 272 1.42 12.53 10.88
N GLU A 273 0.90 13.21 9.87
CA GLU A 273 -0.52 13.48 9.67
C GLU A 273 -1.25 12.23 9.14
N ASP A 274 -0.59 11.45 8.28
CA ASP A 274 -1.06 10.12 7.84
C ASP A 274 -1.17 9.16 9.04
N ILE A 275 -0.11 9.09 9.87
CA ILE A 275 -0.05 8.25 11.08
C ILE A 275 -1.10 8.70 12.12
N THR A 276 -1.30 10.01 12.27
CA THR A 276 -2.39 10.56 13.11
C THR A 276 -3.75 10.19 12.54
N SER A 277 -3.95 10.29 11.22
CA SER A 277 -5.21 9.92 10.55
C SER A 277 -5.54 8.43 10.71
N LEU A 278 -4.54 7.55 10.64
CA LEU A 278 -4.69 6.12 10.86
C LEU A 278 -5.08 5.82 12.32
N ASN A 279 -4.39 6.41 13.30
CA ASN A 279 -4.76 6.28 14.72
C ASN A 279 -6.17 6.84 15.01
N ASN A 280 -6.56 7.97 14.41
CA ASN A 280 -7.93 8.51 14.52
C ASN A 280 -9.02 7.61 13.90
N SER A 281 -8.65 6.60 13.10
CA SER A 281 -9.56 5.59 12.54
C SER A 281 -9.58 4.25 13.29
N ILE A 282 -8.88 4.16 14.42
CA ILE A 282 -8.85 2.99 15.30
C ILE A 282 -9.84 3.18 16.47
N THR A 283 -10.53 2.09 16.85
CA THR A 283 -11.54 2.08 17.93
C THR A 283 -10.98 1.90 19.34
N GLU A 284 -9.81 1.28 19.49
CA GLU A 284 -9.19 0.92 20.78
C GLU A 284 -7.68 1.15 20.71
N ASP A 285 -7.18 2.11 21.51
CA ASP A 285 -5.78 2.54 21.68
C ASP A 285 -4.97 2.94 20.43
N ASN A 286 -4.11 3.95 20.57
CA ASN A 286 -3.18 4.36 19.52
C ASN A 286 -2.01 3.37 19.39
N TRP A 287 -2.26 2.22 18.72
CA TRP A 287 -1.30 1.12 18.59
C TRP A 287 -0.32 1.25 17.40
N ILE A 288 -0.61 2.09 16.40
CA ILE A 288 0.34 2.40 15.31
C ILE A 288 1.33 3.46 15.82
N LYS A 289 2.60 3.07 16.01
CA LYS A 289 3.62 3.86 16.72
C LYS A 289 4.90 4.05 15.91
N GLY A 290 5.63 5.12 16.23
CA GLY A 290 6.93 5.46 15.63
C GLY A 290 6.83 6.50 14.51
N ASN A 291 7.89 7.28 14.36
CA ASN A 291 7.86 8.56 13.62
C ASN A 291 8.24 8.42 12.13
N LYS A 292 8.44 7.19 11.66
CA LYS A 292 8.93 6.90 10.30
C LYS A 292 8.53 5.48 9.89
N LEU A 293 7.35 5.36 9.29
CA LEU A 293 6.82 4.10 8.75
C LEU A 293 6.81 4.16 7.22
N PHE A 294 7.17 3.04 6.60
CA PHE A 294 6.97 2.83 5.17
C PHE A 294 5.69 2.02 4.99
N LEU A 295 4.75 2.54 4.19
CA LEU A 295 3.53 1.86 3.81
C LEU A 295 3.70 1.27 2.40
N THR A 296 3.36 0.00 2.24
CA THR A 296 3.27 -0.68 0.95
C THR A 296 1.84 -1.21 0.76
N LYS A 297 1.17 -0.85 -0.34
CA LYS A 297 -0.06 -1.48 -0.82
C LYS A 297 0.31 -2.49 -1.90
N MET A 298 -0.15 -3.72 -1.72
CA MET A 298 0.00 -4.80 -2.67
C MET A 298 -1.36 -5.45 -2.96
N SER A 299 -1.67 -5.70 -4.22
CA SER A 299 -2.93 -6.35 -4.61
C SER A 299 -2.75 -7.24 -5.83
N SER A 300 -3.64 -8.22 -5.97
CA SER A 300 -3.78 -9.05 -7.17
C SER A 300 -5.10 -9.83 -7.10
N SER A 301 -5.62 -10.26 -8.26
CA SER A 301 -6.50 -11.43 -8.32
C SER A 301 -5.59 -12.66 -8.33
N ILE A 302 -5.71 -13.51 -7.32
CA ILE A 302 -4.92 -14.73 -7.22
C ILE A 302 -5.79 -15.96 -7.40
N ASN A 303 -5.26 -16.98 -8.09
CA ASN A 303 -5.88 -18.29 -8.09
C ASN A 303 -5.53 -19.03 -6.80
N ILE A 304 -6.53 -19.27 -5.96
CA ILE A 304 -6.38 -19.91 -4.64
C ILE A 304 -5.85 -21.35 -4.75
N GLN A 305 -5.98 -22.04 -5.89
CA GLN A 305 -5.39 -23.37 -6.06
C GLN A 305 -3.85 -23.32 -6.14
N ASP A 306 -3.26 -22.23 -6.63
CA ASP A 306 -1.82 -22.00 -6.72
C ASP A 306 -1.19 -21.54 -5.38
N VAL A 307 -2.01 -21.35 -4.34
CA VAL A 307 -1.58 -20.97 -2.98
C VAL A 307 -1.07 -22.19 -2.23
N ASP A 308 0.16 -22.59 -2.53
CA ASP A 308 0.81 -23.73 -1.86
C ASP A 308 1.18 -23.46 -0.40
N ASN A 309 1.53 -22.21 -0.09
CA ASN A 309 1.99 -21.77 1.21
C ASN A 309 1.51 -20.33 1.49
N ASP A 310 1.58 -20.00 2.76
CA ASP A 310 1.32 -18.69 3.36
C ASP A 310 2.28 -17.61 2.84
N PHE A 311 1.83 -16.36 2.76
CA PHE A 311 2.60 -15.29 2.12
C PHE A 311 3.62 -14.67 3.07
N LEU A 312 4.84 -15.20 3.06
CA LEU A 312 6.01 -14.55 3.65
C LEU A 312 6.26 -13.19 2.98
N ILE A 313 5.93 -12.12 3.71
CA ILE A 313 6.21 -10.74 3.30
C ILE A 313 7.66 -10.44 3.64
N THR A 314 8.42 -9.99 2.64
CA THR A 314 9.87 -9.80 2.77
C THR A 314 10.28 -8.35 2.53
N LYS A 315 11.41 -7.95 3.11
CA LYS A 315 12.00 -6.63 2.93
C LYS A 315 12.52 -6.49 1.50
N ALA A 316 12.09 -5.44 0.81
CA ALA A 316 12.56 -5.14 -0.54
C ALA A 316 14.06 -4.78 -0.55
N THR A 317 14.71 -4.98 -1.70
CA THR A 317 16.14 -4.65 -1.88
C THR A 317 16.44 -3.15 -1.76
N ASN A 318 15.44 -2.29 -1.89
CA ASN A 318 15.51 -0.85 -1.70
C ASN A 318 14.13 -0.26 -1.35
N ASN A 319 14.12 0.95 -0.78
CA ASN A 319 12.91 1.71 -0.48
C ASN A 319 12.43 2.54 -1.70
N SER A 320 12.36 1.92 -2.89
CA SER A 320 11.85 2.59 -4.10
C SER A 320 10.39 2.97 -3.96
N VAL A 321 10.09 4.25 -4.14
CA VAL A 321 8.73 4.76 -4.03
C VAL A 321 7.90 4.43 -5.27
N TYR A 322 6.59 4.19 -5.09
CA TYR A 322 5.62 3.92 -6.15
C TYR A 322 4.28 4.62 -5.84
N PRO A 323 3.61 5.29 -6.80
CA PRO A 323 4.09 5.57 -8.15
C PRO A 323 5.38 6.40 -8.14
N VAL A 324 6.24 6.20 -9.14
CA VAL A 324 7.54 6.90 -9.23
C VAL A 324 7.27 8.40 -9.44
N PRO A 325 7.69 9.31 -8.53
CA PRO A 325 7.36 10.72 -8.63
C PRO A 325 7.90 11.32 -9.93
N VAL A 326 7.03 11.99 -10.70
CA VAL A 326 7.28 12.41 -12.09
C VAL A 326 8.60 13.19 -12.24
N TYR A 327 8.92 14.05 -11.27
CA TYR A 327 10.15 14.85 -11.23
C TYR A 327 11.47 14.05 -11.11
N THR A 328 11.41 12.75 -10.78
CA THR A 328 12.57 11.85 -10.78
C THR A 328 12.83 11.20 -12.14
N THR A 329 11.90 11.31 -13.09
CA THR A 329 12.01 10.69 -14.41
C THR A 329 12.86 11.54 -15.36
N PHE A 330 13.65 10.88 -16.23
CA PHE A 330 14.40 11.58 -17.28
C PHE A 330 13.48 12.38 -18.22
N ASN A 331 12.30 11.83 -18.53
CA ASN A 331 11.32 12.48 -19.42
C ASN A 331 10.86 13.83 -18.86
N PHE A 332 10.64 13.95 -17.55
CA PHE A 332 10.34 15.25 -16.94
C PHE A 332 11.44 16.27 -17.21
N TRP A 333 12.70 15.95 -16.88
CA TRP A 333 13.83 16.86 -17.09
C TRP A 333 14.05 17.20 -18.56
N LEU A 334 13.86 16.25 -19.48
CA LEU A 334 13.93 16.48 -20.92
C LEU A 334 12.84 17.46 -21.40
N TRP A 335 11.58 17.27 -21.00
CA TRP A 335 10.49 18.17 -21.39
C TRP A 335 10.62 19.57 -20.76
N ASN A 336 11.15 19.66 -19.53
CA ASN A 336 11.52 20.94 -18.91
C ASN A 336 12.59 21.67 -19.75
N PHE A 337 13.66 20.95 -20.14
CA PHE A 337 14.76 21.50 -20.93
C PHE A 337 14.33 21.91 -22.35
N LEU A 338 13.48 21.12 -23.01
CA LEU A 338 12.92 21.47 -24.32
C LEU A 338 11.99 22.69 -24.24
N SER A 339 11.18 22.80 -23.18
CA SER A 339 10.32 23.96 -22.94
C SER A 339 11.12 25.23 -22.63
N PHE A 340 12.21 25.11 -21.85
CA PHE A 340 13.21 26.16 -21.64
C PHE A 340 13.78 26.64 -22.98
N LEU A 341 14.26 25.71 -23.83
CA LEU A 341 14.90 26.05 -25.10
C LEU A 341 13.92 26.74 -26.06
N LEU A 342 12.72 26.17 -26.22
CA LEU A 342 11.66 26.76 -27.03
C LEU A 342 11.30 28.17 -26.55
N THR A 343 11.23 28.40 -25.24
CA THR A 343 10.89 29.74 -24.73
C THR A 343 12.03 30.74 -24.89
N VAL A 344 13.30 30.33 -24.74
CA VAL A 344 14.44 31.19 -25.05
C VAL A 344 14.40 31.64 -26.52
N VAL A 345 14.05 30.73 -27.45
CA VAL A 345 13.80 31.06 -28.86
C VAL A 345 12.64 32.06 -29.01
N ILE A 346 11.46 31.79 -28.44
CA ILE A 346 10.29 32.69 -28.52
C ILE A 346 10.61 34.09 -27.96
N VAL A 347 11.30 34.18 -26.83
CA VAL A 347 11.69 35.45 -26.22
C VAL A 347 12.67 36.22 -27.11
N ILE A 348 13.69 35.55 -27.67
CA ILE A 348 14.67 36.17 -28.58
C ILE A 348 14.02 36.73 -29.86
N PHE A 349 13.11 35.97 -30.47
CA PHE A 349 12.42 36.38 -31.71
C PHE A 349 11.17 37.25 -31.47
N SER A 350 10.75 37.45 -30.22
CA SER A 350 9.69 38.41 -29.88
C SER A 350 10.10 39.85 -30.25
N PRO A 351 9.15 40.77 -30.51
CA PRO A 351 9.46 42.18 -30.73
C PRO A 351 10.30 42.80 -29.61
N LEU A 352 10.07 42.38 -28.36
CA LEU A 352 10.81 42.84 -27.19
C LEU A 352 12.26 42.33 -27.18
N GLY A 353 12.48 41.05 -27.51
CA GLY A 353 13.82 40.44 -27.60
C GLY A 353 14.64 40.99 -28.77
N LEU A 354 14.00 41.17 -29.94
CA LEU A 354 14.63 41.80 -31.10
C LEU A 354 15.04 43.24 -30.79
N LEU A 355 14.19 44.04 -30.15
CA LEU A 355 14.53 45.40 -29.71
C LEU A 355 15.64 45.41 -28.64
N PHE A 356 15.66 44.43 -27.73
CA PHE A 356 16.73 44.28 -26.73
C PHE A 356 18.09 43.99 -27.39
N ILE A 357 18.12 43.10 -28.39
CA ILE A 357 19.32 42.81 -29.20
C ILE A 357 19.75 44.03 -30.01
N ILE A 358 18.80 44.73 -30.65
CA ILE A 358 19.05 45.98 -31.39
C ILE A 358 19.65 47.05 -30.47
N ALA A 359 19.16 47.19 -29.22
CA ALA A 359 19.73 48.12 -28.24
C ALA A 359 21.19 47.79 -27.88
N ILE A 360 21.54 46.50 -27.71
CA ILE A 360 22.92 46.06 -27.50
C ILE A 360 23.79 46.40 -28.72
N ILE A 361 23.30 46.15 -29.94
CA ILE A 361 24.02 46.46 -31.18
C ILE A 361 24.28 47.97 -31.31
N PHE A 362 23.28 48.83 -31.04
CA PHE A 362 23.48 50.29 -31.05
C PHE A 362 24.49 50.76 -29.99
N GLN A 363 24.48 50.16 -28.78
CA GLN A 363 25.49 50.44 -27.75
C GLN A 363 26.91 50.03 -28.20
N MET A 364 27.05 48.90 -28.91
CA MET A 364 28.34 48.44 -29.44
C MET A 364 28.85 49.28 -30.62
N LEU A 365 27.97 49.73 -31.52
CA LEU A 365 28.33 50.50 -32.72
C LEU A 365 28.59 51.99 -32.44
N ALA A 366 27.99 52.57 -31.40
CA ALA A 366 28.09 54.01 -31.09
C ALA A 366 28.79 54.32 -29.74
N PRO A 367 29.96 53.72 -29.42
CA PRO A 367 30.51 53.70 -28.06
C PRO A 367 30.86 55.08 -27.47
N LYS A 368 30.99 56.14 -28.29
CA LYS A 368 31.26 57.50 -27.81
C LYS A 368 29.98 58.27 -27.40
N LYS A 369 28.77 57.80 -27.74
CA LYS A 369 27.50 58.50 -27.48
C LYS A 369 26.87 58.06 -26.15
N ARG A 370 27.21 58.76 -25.05
CA ARG A 370 26.73 58.44 -23.68
C ARG A 370 25.22 58.24 -23.55
N TRP A 371 24.40 59.03 -24.26
CA TRP A 371 22.94 58.94 -24.17
C TRP A 371 22.37 57.62 -24.70
N LEU A 372 23.00 56.98 -25.70
CA LEU A 372 22.59 55.68 -26.22
C LEU A 372 22.85 54.54 -25.21
N TYR A 373 23.91 54.64 -24.40
CA TYR A 373 24.10 53.72 -23.27
C TYR A 373 23.01 53.89 -22.21
N ILE A 374 22.72 55.13 -21.81
CA ILE A 374 21.69 55.41 -20.79
C ILE A 374 20.32 54.90 -21.27
N PHE A 375 19.89 55.27 -22.48
CA PHE A 375 18.62 54.84 -23.04
C PHE A 375 18.55 53.32 -23.25
N GLY A 376 19.59 52.71 -23.81
CA GLY A 376 19.63 51.26 -24.01
C GLY A 376 19.60 50.47 -22.70
N ASN A 377 20.28 50.93 -21.65
CA ASN A 377 20.24 50.29 -20.33
C ASN A 377 18.86 50.42 -19.68
N ILE A 378 18.21 51.60 -19.77
CA ILE A 378 16.84 51.80 -19.29
C ILE A 378 15.87 50.88 -20.02
N TYR A 379 15.98 50.78 -21.35
CA TYR A 379 15.17 49.86 -22.15
C TYR A 379 15.39 48.39 -21.76
N GLN A 380 16.65 47.95 -21.61
CA GLN A 380 16.99 46.60 -21.18
C GLN A 380 16.37 46.26 -19.81
N VAL A 381 16.46 47.16 -18.83
CA VAL A 381 15.86 46.97 -17.51
C VAL A 381 14.34 46.89 -17.59
N ILE A 382 13.68 47.77 -18.37
CA ILE A 382 12.22 47.75 -18.55
C ILE A 382 11.78 46.46 -19.24
N ALA A 383 12.47 46.01 -20.29
CA ALA A 383 12.16 44.76 -20.98
C ALA A 383 12.27 43.55 -20.03
N CYS A 384 13.32 43.48 -19.21
CA CYS A 384 13.47 42.44 -18.20
C CYS A 384 12.37 42.50 -17.12
N LEU A 385 11.96 43.68 -16.68
CA LEU A 385 10.87 43.84 -15.71
C LEU A 385 9.51 43.40 -16.28
N ILE A 386 9.19 43.78 -17.52
CA ILE A 386 7.97 43.33 -18.22
C ILE A 386 7.92 41.80 -18.29
N VAL A 387 9.05 41.17 -18.62
CA VAL A 387 9.15 39.72 -18.77
C VAL A 387 9.09 38.99 -17.42
N LEU A 388 9.69 39.55 -16.36
CA LEU A 388 9.51 39.05 -14.98
C LEU A 388 8.04 39.12 -14.54
N ILE A 389 7.38 40.27 -14.74
CA ILE A 389 5.96 40.46 -14.38
C ILE A 389 5.08 39.46 -15.14
N PHE A 390 5.29 39.30 -16.45
CA PHE A 390 4.56 38.32 -17.26
C PHE A 390 4.76 36.88 -16.77
N SER A 391 6.00 36.50 -16.40
CA SER A 391 6.28 35.17 -15.84
C SER A 391 5.61 34.94 -14.48
N ALA A 392 5.52 35.97 -13.64
CA ALA A 392 4.82 35.89 -12.35
C ALA A 392 3.30 35.77 -12.51
N VAL A 393 2.70 36.48 -13.48
CA VAL A 393 1.27 36.36 -13.79
C VAL A 393 0.93 34.95 -14.32
N LEU A 394 1.77 34.38 -15.19
CA LEU A 394 1.61 33.00 -15.66
C LEU A 394 1.70 31.98 -14.51
N LEU A 395 2.65 32.16 -13.57
CA LEU A 395 2.80 31.30 -12.40
C LEU A 395 1.53 31.32 -11.53
N ILE A 396 1.02 32.52 -11.22
CA ILE A 396 -0.20 32.71 -10.40
C ILE A 396 -1.44 32.11 -11.08
N GLY A 397 -1.59 32.31 -12.40
CA GLY A 397 -2.73 31.80 -13.16
C GLY A 397 -2.82 30.28 -13.24
N ILE A 398 -1.71 29.57 -13.06
CA ILE A 398 -1.66 28.10 -13.14
C ILE A 398 -1.74 27.44 -11.75
N THR A 399 -1.16 28.03 -10.70
CA THR A 399 -1.34 27.53 -9.32
C THR A 399 -2.79 27.58 -8.83
N GLN A 400 -3.67 28.33 -9.51
CA GLN A 400 -5.12 28.35 -9.24
C GLN A 400 -5.90 27.25 -9.99
N ASN A 401 -5.27 26.51 -10.91
CA ASN A 401 -5.95 25.64 -11.87
C ASN A 401 -5.32 24.24 -12.03
N SER A 402 -4.23 23.92 -11.32
CA SER A 402 -3.55 22.62 -11.43
C SER A 402 -4.28 21.49 -10.69
N LYS A 403 -5.17 20.79 -11.42
CA LYS A 403 -5.79 19.51 -11.01
C LYS A 403 -5.58 18.35 -11.99
N SER A 404 -4.81 18.54 -13.07
CA SER A 404 -4.58 17.53 -14.10
C SER A 404 -3.08 17.29 -14.36
N PHE A 405 -2.76 16.10 -14.86
CA PHE A 405 -1.42 15.74 -15.32
C PHE A 405 -0.86 16.75 -16.35
N SER A 406 -1.72 17.26 -17.26
CA SER A 406 -1.37 18.30 -18.23
C SER A 406 -1.00 19.65 -17.60
N ALA A 407 -1.56 20.01 -16.44
CA ALA A 407 -1.19 21.23 -15.72
C ALA A 407 0.22 21.11 -15.10
N MET A 408 0.62 19.92 -14.63
CA MET A 408 1.96 19.67 -14.10
C MET A 408 3.06 19.87 -15.15
N PHE A 409 2.79 19.54 -16.43
CA PHE A 409 3.70 19.88 -17.53
C PHE A 409 3.81 21.39 -17.77
N LEU A 410 2.70 22.13 -17.67
CA LEU A 410 2.70 23.60 -17.79
C LEU A 410 3.47 24.28 -16.64
N GLU A 411 3.27 23.85 -15.40
CA GLU A 411 4.05 24.31 -14.24
C GLU A 411 5.56 24.08 -14.46
N SER A 412 5.93 22.88 -14.90
CA SER A 412 7.34 22.52 -15.13
C SER A 412 7.97 23.34 -16.26
N GLY A 413 7.22 23.56 -17.36
CA GLY A 413 7.63 24.46 -18.43
C GLY A 413 7.93 25.87 -17.93
N ILE A 414 7.12 26.39 -16.99
CA ILE A 414 7.26 27.73 -16.39
C ILE A 414 8.44 27.81 -15.39
N ILE A 415 8.78 26.73 -14.70
CA ILE A 415 10.01 26.66 -13.88
C ILE A 415 11.25 26.78 -14.78
N GLY A 416 11.29 26.06 -15.91
CA GLY A 416 12.33 26.26 -16.93
C GLY A 416 12.36 27.70 -17.46
N LEU A 417 11.19 28.23 -17.80
CA LEU A 417 10.97 29.60 -18.29
C LEU A 417 11.57 30.66 -17.36
N THR A 418 11.21 30.64 -16.08
CA THR A 418 11.67 31.61 -15.07
C THR A 418 13.17 31.51 -14.81
N ILE A 419 13.74 30.30 -14.74
CA ILE A 419 15.19 30.09 -14.60
C ILE A 419 15.94 30.62 -15.83
N GLY A 420 15.47 30.33 -17.05
CA GLY A 420 16.09 30.83 -18.30
C GLY A 420 16.07 32.35 -18.40
N LEU A 421 14.97 32.98 -17.99
CA LEU A 421 14.83 34.43 -17.93
C LEU A 421 15.76 35.07 -16.90
N LEU A 422 15.93 34.47 -15.72
CA LEU A 422 16.89 34.92 -14.71
C LEU A 422 18.34 34.81 -15.20
N ILE A 423 18.68 33.75 -15.94
CA ILE A 423 20.01 33.57 -16.56
C ILE A 423 20.26 34.62 -17.63
N LEU A 424 19.29 34.91 -18.50
CA LEU A 424 19.37 35.98 -19.50
C LEU A 424 19.53 37.38 -18.84
N LEU A 425 18.81 37.62 -17.75
CA LEU A 425 18.94 38.83 -16.91
C LEU A 425 20.37 38.99 -16.37
N ALA A 426 20.90 37.93 -15.74
CA ALA A 426 22.24 37.91 -15.18
C ALA A 426 23.33 38.11 -16.27
N ALA A 427 23.16 37.47 -17.43
CA ALA A 427 24.05 37.63 -18.58
C ALA A 427 24.02 39.07 -19.13
N GLY A 428 22.83 39.67 -19.28
CA GLY A 428 22.66 41.06 -19.69
C GLY A 428 23.34 42.04 -18.72
N ILE A 429 23.06 41.93 -17.43
CA ILE A 429 23.69 42.75 -16.37
C ILE A 429 25.22 42.59 -16.39
N PHE A 430 25.72 41.36 -16.51
CA PHE A 430 27.17 41.08 -16.57
C PHE A 430 27.83 41.72 -17.81
N LEU A 431 27.21 41.61 -18.99
CA LEU A 431 27.69 42.25 -20.21
C LEU A 431 27.69 43.77 -20.08
N THR A 432 26.63 44.37 -19.54
CA THR A 432 26.54 45.82 -19.34
C THR A 432 27.57 46.32 -18.31
N VAL A 433 27.80 45.61 -17.21
CA VAL A 433 28.90 45.93 -16.26
C VAL A 433 30.28 45.80 -16.91
N LYS A 434 30.51 44.78 -17.75
CA LYS A 434 31.76 44.58 -18.49
C LYS A 434 31.98 45.68 -19.54
N MET A 435 30.92 46.12 -20.22
CA MET A 435 30.91 47.26 -21.15
C MET A 435 31.24 48.58 -20.43
N ILE A 436 30.62 48.86 -19.28
CA ILE A 436 30.90 50.06 -18.47
C ILE A 436 32.36 50.06 -17.98
N LYS A 437 32.89 48.91 -17.54
CA LYS A 437 34.31 48.77 -17.17
C LYS A 437 35.27 48.98 -18.36
N LYS A 438 34.87 48.63 -19.58
CA LYS A 438 35.63 48.92 -20.81
C LYS A 438 35.55 50.41 -21.19
N TYR A 439 34.38 51.03 -21.07
CA TYR A 439 34.17 52.45 -21.35
C TYR A 439 34.95 53.36 -20.37
N LYS A 440 35.09 52.99 -19.09
CA LYS A 440 35.95 53.70 -18.13
C LYS A 440 37.47 53.59 -18.39
N LYS A 441 37.90 52.95 -19.48
CA LYS A 441 39.31 52.86 -19.94
C LYS A 441 39.56 53.57 -21.28
N VAL A 442 38.61 54.36 -21.78
CA VAL A 442 38.65 55.09 -23.06
C VAL A 442 38.15 56.52 -22.88
#